data_AF-A0A370E119-F1
#
_entry.id   AF-A0A370E119-F1
#
_cell.length_a   1.000
_cell.length_b   1.000
_cell.length_c   1.000
_cell.angle_alpha   90.00
_cell.angle_beta   90.00
_cell.angle_gamma   90.00
#
_symmetry.space_group_name_H-M   'P 1'
#
loop_
_entity.id
_entity.type
_entity.pdbx_description
1 polymer ?
#
loop_
_entity_poly.entity_id
_entity_poly.type
_entity_poly.pdbx_seq_one_letter_code
_entity_poly.pdbx_strand_id
1 'polypeptide(L)'
;MPRRPRITLPCVPHHVIQRGNNRQPCFFAEDNYRFYLQWLRKYAEKTDCIVDEIRKATNGNYALGNECFKKGAENMLARRVVPGKPGRPRKNRDS
;
A
#
# COMPACT_ATOMS: atom_id res chain seq x y z
N MET A 1 -26.29 16.01 5.93
CA MET A 1 -26.33 15.64 4.50
C MET A 1 -26.10 14.14 4.36
N PRO A 2 -26.90 13.40 3.57
CA PRO A 2 -26.67 11.99 3.28
C PRO A 2 -25.31 11.82 2.61
N ARG A 3 -24.47 10.92 3.12
CA ARG A 3 -23.20 10.60 2.46
C ARG A 3 -23.48 9.66 1.29
N ARG A 4 -22.86 9.91 0.13
CA ARG A 4 -22.92 8.98 -1.00
C ARG A 4 -22.39 7.60 -0.57
N PRO A 5 -23.01 6.49 -0.99
CA PRO A 5 -22.54 5.16 -0.69
C PRO A 5 -21.11 4.98 -1.21
N ARG A 6 -20.28 4.26 -0.44
CA ARG A 6 -18.93 3.91 -0.87
C ARG A 6 -19.02 2.83 -1.93
N ILE A 7 -18.36 3.03 -3.06
CA ILE A 7 -18.24 2.01 -4.10
C ILE A 7 -17.18 1.02 -3.62
N THR A 8 -17.49 -0.28 -3.70
CA THR A 8 -16.55 -1.35 -3.42
C THR A 8 -16.47 -2.24 -4.65
N LEU A 9 -15.35 -2.15 -5.36
CA LEU A 9 -15.09 -2.96 -6.56
C LEU A 9 -14.25 -4.19 -6.18
N PRO A 10 -14.67 -5.41 -6.53
CA PRO A 10 -13.84 -6.59 -6.38
C PRO A 10 -12.53 -6.43 -7.15
N CYS A 11 -11.43 -6.97 -6.60
CA CYS A 11 -10.11 -7.02 -7.24
C CYS A 11 -9.46 -5.66 -7.57
N VAL A 12 -9.97 -4.55 -7.03
CA VAL A 12 -9.36 -3.22 -7.18
C VAL A 12 -8.76 -2.78 -5.84
N PRO A 13 -7.49 -2.33 -5.79
CA PRO A 13 -6.92 -1.81 -4.55
C PRO A 13 -7.62 -0.52 -4.14
N HIS A 14 -8.00 -0.43 -2.86
CA HIS A 14 -8.60 0.78 -2.29
C HIS A 14 -7.60 1.43 -1.34
N HIS A 15 -7.35 2.74 -1.51
CA HIS A 15 -6.58 3.51 -0.54
C HIS A 15 -7.50 3.87 0.64
N VAL A 16 -7.26 3.25 1.79
CA VAL A 16 -8.05 3.47 3.01
C VAL A 16 -7.28 4.40 3.94
N ILE A 17 -7.94 5.49 4.34
CA ILE A 17 -7.41 6.42 5.37
C ILE A 17 -8.34 6.37 6.58
N GLN A 18 -7.79 6.03 7.73
CA GLN A 18 -8.49 6.10 9.01
C GLN A 18 -8.21 7.44 9.68
N ARG A 19 -9.28 8.15 10.07
CA ARG A 19 -9.20 9.39 10.87
C ARG A 19 -10.17 9.27 12.04
N GLY A 20 -9.75 9.74 13.21
CA GLY A 20 -10.63 9.78 14.37
C GLY A 20 -11.74 10.81 14.18
N ASN A 21 -12.79 10.65 14.98
CA ASN A 21 -13.90 11.60 14.97
C ASN A 21 -13.40 13.01 15.28
N ASN A 22 -13.85 14.02 14.55
CA ASN A 22 -13.36 15.40 14.68
C ASN A 22 -11.82 15.55 14.64
N ARG A 23 -11.12 14.70 13.87
CA ARG A 23 -9.64 14.65 13.80
C ARG A 23 -8.94 14.31 15.11
N GLN A 24 -9.66 13.79 16.09
CA GLN A 24 -9.06 13.26 17.30
C GLN A 24 -8.19 12.02 16.99
N PRO A 25 -7.32 11.59 17.92
CA PRO A 25 -6.58 10.35 17.79
C PRO A 25 -7.51 9.16 17.48
N CYS A 26 -7.05 8.25 16.62
CA CYS A 26 -7.79 7.01 16.32
C CYS A 26 -7.71 6.00 17.47
N PHE A 27 -6.66 6.09 18.30
CA PHE A 27 -6.38 5.20 19.42
C PHE A 27 -6.08 6.05 20.65
N PHE A 28 -6.63 5.65 21.79
CA PHE A 28 -6.49 6.38 23.06
C PHE A 28 -5.64 5.62 24.08
N ALA A 29 -5.30 4.36 23.79
CA ALA A 29 -4.38 3.53 24.54
C ALA A 29 -3.57 2.61 23.61
N GLU A 30 -2.40 2.18 24.06
CA GLU A 30 -1.54 1.25 23.31
C GLU A 30 -2.25 -0.07 23.01
N ASP A 31 -3.04 -0.58 23.95
CA ASP A 31 -3.78 -1.83 23.76
C ASP A 31 -4.79 -1.74 22.61
N ASN A 32 -5.46 -0.59 22.43
CA ASN A 32 -6.37 -0.41 21.29
C ASN A 32 -5.63 -0.53 19.95
N TYR A 33 -4.42 0.01 19.89
CA TYR A 33 -3.57 -0.08 18.70
C TYR A 33 -3.09 -1.52 18.47
N ARG A 34 -2.68 -2.24 19.52
CA ARG A 34 -2.28 -3.65 19.43
C ARG A 34 -3.43 -4.55 18.97
N PHE A 35 -4.63 -4.38 19.53
CA PHE A 35 -5.82 -5.11 19.09
C PHE A 35 -6.17 -4.82 17.62
N TYR A 36 -6.07 -3.56 17.21
CA TYR A 36 -6.29 -3.19 15.82
C TYR A 36 -5.31 -3.89 14.87
N LEU A 37 -4.02 -3.90 15.19
CA LEU A 37 -3.01 -4.61 14.38
C LEU A 37 -3.28 -6.12 14.32
N GLN A 38 -3.72 -6.72 15.43
CA GLN A 38 -4.05 -8.14 15.48
C GLN A 38 -5.24 -8.47 14.57
N TRP A 39 -6.29 -7.65 14.59
CA TRP A 39 -7.42 -7.81 13.67
C TRP A 39 -7.01 -7.59 12.22
N LEU A 40 -6.25 -6.54 11.94
CA LEU A 40 -5.76 -6.25 10.59
C LEU A 40 -5.02 -7.47 10.02
N ARG A 41 -4.13 -8.07 10.83
CA ARG A 41 -3.40 -9.29 10.47
C ARG A 41 -4.33 -10.49 10.26
N LYS A 42 -5.25 -10.75 11.19
CA LYS A 42 -6.19 -11.88 11.11
C LYS A 42 -7.04 -11.83 9.83
N TYR A 43 -7.57 -10.65 9.50
CA TYR A 43 -8.38 -10.48 8.30
C TYR A 43 -7.53 -10.45 7.03
N ALA A 44 -6.29 -9.98 7.15
CA ALA A 44 -5.35 -10.02 6.06
C ALA A 44 -5.02 -11.46 5.61
N GLU A 45 -4.75 -12.33 6.58
CA GLU A 45 -4.52 -13.77 6.36
C GLU A 45 -5.77 -14.45 5.80
N LYS A 46 -6.97 -14.07 6.30
CA LYS A 46 -8.24 -14.67 5.85
C LYS A 46 -8.64 -14.31 4.41
N THR A 47 -8.25 -13.12 3.95
CA THR A 47 -8.64 -12.62 2.62
C THR A 47 -7.54 -12.78 1.56
N ASP A 48 -6.49 -13.53 1.88
CA ASP A 48 -5.27 -13.68 1.05
C ASP A 48 -4.77 -12.31 0.55
N CYS A 49 -4.88 -11.31 1.43
CA CYS A 49 -4.73 -9.94 1.01
C CYS A 49 -3.25 -9.60 0.77
N ILE A 50 -3.04 -8.69 -0.16
CA ILE A 50 -1.73 -8.22 -0.61
C ILE A 50 -1.06 -7.25 0.39
N VAL A 51 -1.28 -7.37 1.71
CA VAL A 51 -0.74 -6.43 2.72
C VAL A 51 0.77 -6.28 2.63
N ASP A 52 1.50 -7.36 2.36
CA ASP A 52 2.95 -7.28 2.15
C ASP A 52 3.31 -6.58 0.84
N GLU A 53 2.51 -6.73 -0.21
CA GLU A 53 2.66 -5.99 -1.46
C GLU A 53 2.37 -4.50 -1.28
N ILE A 54 1.35 -4.15 -0.49
CA ILE A 54 1.03 -2.78 -0.08
C ILE A 54 2.22 -2.19 0.67
N ARG A 55 2.71 -2.89 1.71
CA ARG A 55 3.86 -2.43 2.50
C ARG A 55 5.09 -2.18 1.62
N LYS A 56 5.42 -3.12 0.73
CA LYS A 56 6.55 -2.99 -0.21
C LYS A 56 6.36 -1.81 -1.17
N ALA A 57 5.16 -1.65 -1.72
CA ALA A 57 4.85 -0.56 -2.63
C ALA A 57 4.93 0.81 -1.92
N THR A 58 4.33 0.95 -0.74
CA THR A 58 4.34 2.20 0.03
C THR A 58 5.74 2.56 0.53
N ASN A 59 6.48 1.61 1.12
CA ASN A 59 7.82 1.90 1.65
C ASN A 59 8.84 2.23 0.55
N GLY A 60 8.67 1.67 -0.65
CA GLY A 60 9.54 1.90 -1.79
C GLY A 60 9.05 2.96 -2.78
N ASN A 61 7.89 3.59 -2.51
CA ASN A 61 7.20 4.51 -3.42
C ASN A 61 6.96 3.92 -4.83
N TYR A 62 6.55 2.65 -4.89
CA TYR A 62 6.24 1.90 -6.11
C TYR A 62 4.74 1.75 -6.34
N ALA A 63 4.35 1.38 -7.56
CA ALA A 63 2.94 1.13 -7.89
C ALA A 63 2.47 -0.22 -7.31
N LEU A 64 1.32 -0.20 -6.65
CA LEU A 64 0.59 -1.38 -6.21
C LEU A 64 -0.29 -1.89 -7.36
N GLY A 65 -0.36 -3.21 -7.57
CA GLY A 65 -1.19 -3.83 -8.60
C GLY A 65 -0.43 -4.87 -9.44
N ASN A 66 -1.12 -5.42 -10.45
CA ASN A 66 -0.55 -6.42 -11.35
C ASN A 66 0.50 -5.82 -12.31
N GLU A 67 1.24 -6.68 -13.02
CA GLU A 67 2.31 -6.24 -13.93
C GLU A 67 1.81 -5.33 -15.06
N CYS A 68 0.62 -5.58 -15.59
CA CYS A 68 0.03 -4.77 -16.66
C CYS A 68 -0.18 -3.32 -16.18
N PHE A 69 -0.75 -3.14 -14.99
CA PHE A 69 -0.94 -1.83 -14.37
C PHE A 69 0.41 -1.14 -14.10
N LYS A 70 1.38 -1.88 -13.54
CA LYS A 70 2.73 -1.35 -13.26
C LYS A 70 3.42 -0.87 -14.55
N LYS A 71 3.38 -1.64 -15.63
CA LYS A 71 3.94 -1.27 -16.96
C LYS A 71 3.20 -0.07 -17.57
N GLY A 72 1.87 -0.04 -17.50
CA GLY A 72 1.06 1.08 -17.97
C GLY A 72 1.38 2.38 -17.21
N ALA A 73 1.49 2.30 -15.88
CA ALA A 73 1.87 3.43 -15.04
C ALA A 73 3.31 3.90 -15.29
N GLU A 74 4.26 3.00 -15.52
CA GLU A 74 5.64 3.33 -15.89
C GLU A 74 5.69 4.13 -17.20
N ASN A 75 4.98 3.65 -18.22
CA ASN A 75 4.89 4.30 -19.53
C ASN A 75 4.23 5.68 -19.44
N MET A 76 3.12 5.79 -18.70
CA MET A 76 2.35 7.04 -18.61
C MET A 76 3.08 8.12 -17.81
N LEU A 77 3.83 7.73 -16.78
CA LEU A 77 4.54 8.66 -15.90
C LEU A 77 5.99 8.90 -16.33
N ALA A 78 6.47 8.20 -17.36
CA ALA A 78 7.87 8.18 -17.80
C ALA A 78 8.86 7.99 -16.63
N ARG A 79 8.43 7.29 -15.59
CA ARG A 79 9.19 7.08 -14.35
C ARG A 79 9.06 5.65 -13.90
N ARG A 80 10.12 5.17 -13.26
CA ARG A 80 10.13 3.84 -12.65
C ARG A 80 9.09 3.73 -11.53
N VAL A 81 8.25 2.69 -11.61
CA VAL A 81 7.23 2.39 -10.59
C VAL A 81 7.31 0.96 -10.03
N VAL A 82 8.42 0.26 -10.31
CA VAL A 82 8.71 -1.10 -9.79
C VAL A 82 10.08 -1.14 -9.13
N PRO A 83 10.32 -2.02 -8.13
CA PRO A 83 11.62 -2.16 -7.49
C PRO A 83 12.70 -2.62 -8.47
N GLY A 84 13.94 -2.20 -8.22
CA GLY A 84 15.11 -2.63 -9.00
C GLY A 84 15.94 -3.70 -8.37
N LYS A 85 16.98 -4.12 -9.10
CA LYS A 85 18.01 -5.01 -8.56
C LYS A 85 18.65 -4.33 -7.34
N PRO A 86 18.49 -4.88 -6.13
CA PRO A 86 19.11 -4.33 -4.94
C PRO A 86 20.63 -4.39 -5.06
N GLY A 87 21.32 -3.34 -4.66
CA GLY A 87 22.78 -3.32 -4.63
C GLY A 87 23.39 -1.98 -5.03
N ARG A 88 24.58 -1.70 -4.51
CA ARG A 88 25.39 -0.54 -4.94
C ARG A 88 25.66 -0.65 -6.44
N PRO A 89 25.53 0.45 -7.21
CA PRO A 89 25.93 0.45 -8.62
C PRO A 89 27.35 -0.12 -8.76
N ARG A 90 27.53 -1.11 -9.64
CA ARG A 90 28.85 -1.64 -9.94
C ARG A 90 29.64 -0.52 -10.62
N LYS A 91 30.80 -0.17 -10.06
CA LYS A 91 31.74 0.74 -10.71
C LYS A 91 32.25 0.00 -11.95
N ASN A 92 31.97 0.52 -13.14
CA ASN A 92 32.66 0.07 -14.34
C ASN A 92 34.16 0.30 -14.10
N ARG A 93 34.94 -0.78 -14.11
CA ARG A 93 36.36 -0.67 -14.44
C ARG A 93 36.39 -0.35 -15.94
N ASP A 94 37.36 0.47 -16.37
CA ASP A 94 37.50 1.11 -17.68
C ASP A 94 36.86 2.52 -17.65
N SER A 95 37.60 3.62 -17.66
CA SER A 95 38.87 3.93 -18.35
C SER A 95 39.96 4.53 -17.46
#